data_AF-A0A2V9XR95-F1
#
_entry.id   AF-A0A2V9XR95-F1
#
_cell.length_a   1.000
_cell.length_b   1.000
_cell.length_c   1.000
_cell.angle_alpha   90.00
_cell.angle_beta   90.00
_cell.angle_gamma   90.00
#
_symmetry.space_group_name_H-M   'P 1'
#
loop_
_entity.id
_entity.type
_entity.pdbx_description
1 polymer ?
#
loop_
_entity_poly.entity_id
_entity_poly.type
_entity_poly.pdbx_seq_one_letter_code
_entity_poly.pdbx_strand_id
1 'polypeptide(L)'
;MPYRLHRCVECPKCHTRYILGANPYGNGSYIVSHDTVESDLRRLFCTCRLPDYHEFKLNEMKAYAASHSVYERGYGSPDEIVLLGDEQKQAS
;
A
#
# COMPACT_ATOMS: atom_id res chain seq x y z
N MET A 1 14.72 15.79 -1.60
CA MET A 1 13.63 15.32 -2.46
C MET A 1 12.40 15.17 -1.58
N PRO A 2 11.25 15.80 -1.88
CA PRO A 2 10.10 15.71 -0.99
C PRO A 2 9.54 14.29 -1.03
N TYR A 3 9.60 13.59 0.10
CA TYR A 3 8.88 12.33 0.29
C TYR A 3 7.38 12.65 0.18
N ARG A 4 6.72 12.13 -0.86
CA ARG A 4 5.27 12.25 -1.00
C ARG A 4 4.62 11.18 -0.12
N LEU A 5 3.68 11.59 0.72
CA LEU A 5 2.90 10.69 1.55
C LEU A 5 2.01 9.83 0.64
N HIS A 6 2.24 8.51 0.67
CA HIS A 6 1.44 7.57 -0.09
C HIS A 6 0.71 6.62 0.85
N ARG A 7 -0.59 6.43 0.61
CA ARG A 7 -1.36 5.35 1.23
C ARG A 7 -0.92 4.04 0.61
N CYS A 8 -0.35 3.16 1.42
CA CYS A 8 0.04 1.82 0.99
C CYS A 8 -0.68 0.74 1.79
N VAL A 9 -0.87 -0.42 1.16
CA VAL A 9 -1.31 -1.66 1.81
C VAL A 9 -0.17 -2.67 1.81
N GLU A 10 0.01 -3.41 2.89
CA GLU A 10 1.02 -4.45 3.02
C GLU A 10 0.40 -5.84 2.80
N CYS A 11 1.07 -6.70 2.02
CA CYS A 11 0.70 -8.11 1.96
C CYS A 11 1.18 -8.83 3.23
N PRO A 12 0.31 -9.46 4.03
CA PRO A 12 0.72 -10.09 5.29
C PRO A 12 1.52 -11.38 5.10
N LYS A 13 1.70 -11.87 3.87
CA LYS A 13 2.48 -13.08 3.56
C LYS A 13 3.92 -12.76 3.16
N CYS A 14 4.11 -11.84 2.21
CA CYS A 14 5.44 -11.50 1.68
C CYS A 14 5.92 -10.11 2.09
N HIS A 15 5.11 -9.38 2.86
CA HIS A 15 5.38 -8.00 3.32
C HIS A 15 5.62 -6.98 2.22
N THR A 16 5.34 -7.32 0.94
CA THR A 16 5.36 -6.35 -0.15
C THR A 16 4.30 -5.28 0.10
N ARG A 17 4.71 -4.03 0.00
CA ARG A 17 3.86 -2.84 0.15
C ARG A 17 3.46 -2.34 -1.23
N TYR A 18 2.19 -2.01 -1.37
CA TYR A 18 1.56 -1.62 -2.64
C TYR A 18 0.94 -0.23 -2.50
N ILE A 19 1.34 0.69 -3.37
CA ILE A 19 0.84 2.07 -3.43
C ILE A 19 -0.51 2.07 -4.16
N LEU A 20 -1.56 2.59 -3.53
CA LEU A 20 -2.93 2.48 -4.08
C LEU A 20 -3.07 3.11 -5.49
N GLY A 21 -2.38 4.22 -5.74
CA GLY A 21 -2.48 4.99 -6.99
C GLY A 21 -1.76 4.38 -8.20
N ALA A 22 -1.03 3.29 -8.02
CA ALA A 22 -0.25 2.63 -9.07
C ALA A 22 -0.83 1.27 -9.50
N ASN A 23 -2.08 1.00 -9.15
CA ASN A 23 -2.82 -0.21 -9.51
C ASN A 23 -3.30 -0.15 -10.99
N PRO A 24 -3.13 -1.21 -11.81
CA PRO A 24 -2.54 -2.52 -11.51
C PRO A 24 -1.00 -2.52 -11.51
N TYR A 25 -0.40 -3.46 -10.76
CA TYR A 25 1.05 -3.53 -10.57
C TYR A 25 1.72 -4.44 -11.59
N GLY A 26 2.93 -4.08 -12.02
CA GLY A 26 3.71 -4.84 -13.00
C GLY A 26 4.13 -6.25 -12.57
N ASN A 27 4.01 -6.59 -11.28
CA ASN A 27 4.27 -7.95 -10.77
C ASN A 27 3.06 -8.89 -10.84
N GLY A 28 1.96 -8.47 -11.50
CA GLY A 28 0.72 -9.23 -11.62
C GLY A 28 -0.19 -9.16 -10.40
N SER A 29 0.18 -8.39 -9.36
CA SER A 29 -0.71 -8.09 -8.24
C SER A 29 -1.67 -6.95 -8.61
N TYR A 30 -2.83 -6.90 -7.96
CA TYR A 30 -3.81 -5.84 -8.19
C TYR A 30 -4.73 -5.65 -6.97
N ILE A 31 -5.35 -4.48 -6.89
CA ILE A 31 -6.33 -4.12 -5.87
C ILE A 31 -7.69 -3.94 -6.52
N VAL A 32 -8.73 -4.48 -5.90
CA VAL A 32 -10.12 -4.33 -6.32
C VAL A 32 -10.91 -3.58 -5.25
N SER A 33 -11.73 -2.63 -5.70
CA SER A 33 -12.71 -1.92 -4.88
C SER A 33 -14.03 -2.68 -4.88
N HIS A 34 -14.71 -2.76 -3.73
CA HIS A 34 -16.13 -3.12 -3.75
C HIS A 34 -16.95 -1.91 -4.19
N ASP A 35 -17.82 -2.09 -5.18
CA ASP A 35 -18.65 -1.05 -5.81
C ASP A 35 -19.81 -0.54 -4.92
N THR A 36 -19.88 -0.96 -3.67
CA THR A 36 -20.86 -0.40 -2.72
C THR A 36 -20.33 0.91 -2.16
N VAL A 37 -21.05 2.00 -2.44
CA VAL A 37 -20.73 3.39 -2.07
C VAL A 37 -20.39 3.58 -0.58
N GLU A 38 -20.84 2.68 0.30
CA GLU A 38 -20.60 2.73 1.75
C GLU A 38 -19.38 1.93 2.24
N SER A 39 -18.70 1.15 1.38
CA SER A 39 -17.66 0.24 1.82
C SER A 39 -16.26 0.73 1.44
N ASP A 40 -15.53 1.25 2.42
CA ASP A 40 -14.07 1.48 2.37
C ASP A 40 -13.26 0.18 2.20
N LEU A 41 -13.93 -0.97 2.07
CA LEU A 41 -13.33 -2.27 1.90
C LEU A 41 -12.67 -2.41 0.52
N ARG A 42 -11.47 -2.96 0.53
CA ARG A 42 -10.62 -3.23 -0.63
C ARG A 42 -10.03 -4.61 -0.50
N ARG A 43 -9.72 -5.22 -1.65
CA ARG A 43 -9.08 -6.54 -1.72
C ARG A 43 -7.78 -6.45 -2.48
N LEU A 44 -6.68 -6.84 -1.85
CA LEU A 44 -5.37 -7.00 -2.46
C LEU A 44 -5.22 -8.45 -2.93
N PHE A 45 -5.08 -8.63 -4.23
CA PHE A 45 -4.67 -9.89 -4.86
C PHE A 45 -3.17 -9.82 -5.09
N CYS A 46 -2.41 -10.39 -4.15
CA CYS A 46 -0.96 -10.48 -4.29
C CYS A 46 -0.58 -11.80 -5.00
N THR A 47 0.35 -11.72 -5.95
CA THR A 47 0.86 -12.87 -6.71
C THR A 47 1.34 -14.01 -5.80
N CYS A 48 1.88 -13.72 -4.62
CA CYS A 48 2.35 -14.75 -3.67
C CYS A 48 1.20 -15.47 -2.91
N ARG A 49 -0.03 -14.95 -2.99
CA ARG A 49 -1.21 -15.45 -2.26
C ARG A 49 -2.25 -16.07 -3.17
N LEU A 50 -2.16 -15.91 -4.49
CA LEU A 50 -3.15 -16.46 -5.41
C LEU A 50 -3.40 -17.96 -5.11
N PRO A 51 -4.67 -18.39 -5.03
CA PRO A 51 -5.90 -17.66 -5.37
C PRO A 51 -6.50 -16.77 -4.26
N ASP A 52 -5.90 -16.70 -3.07
CA ASP A 52 -6.41 -15.92 -1.94
C ASP A 52 -6.15 -14.41 -2.07
N TYR A 53 -6.94 -13.62 -1.32
CA TYR A 53 -6.80 -12.17 -1.20
C TYR A 53 -6.60 -11.71 0.25
N HIS A 54 -6.11 -10.49 0.40
CA HIS A 54 -6.12 -9.77 1.67
C HIS A 54 -7.18 -8.68 1.62
N GLU A 55 -8.12 -8.70 2.55
CA GLU A 55 -9.12 -7.66 2.70
C GLU A 55 -8.64 -6.61 3.70
N PHE A 56 -8.85 -5.34 3.38
CA PHE A 56 -8.43 -4.20 4.20
C PHE A 56 -9.37 -3.02 3.98
N LYS A 57 -9.44 -2.10 4.95
CA LYS A 57 -10.16 -0.84 4.81
C LYS A 57 -9.21 0.30 4.44
N LEU A 58 -9.70 1.29 3.67
CA LEU A 58 -8.89 2.47 3.32
C LEU A 58 -8.39 3.25 4.55
N ASN A 59 -9.13 3.21 5.67
CA ASN A 59 -8.73 3.87 6.92
C ASN A 59 -7.63 3.12 7.70
N GLU A 60 -7.35 1.85 7.38
CA GLU A 60 -6.26 1.07 7.97
C GLU A 60 -4.93 1.29 7.23
N MET A 61 -4.96 2.01 6.11
CA MET A 61 -3.77 2.31 5.32
C MET A 61 -2.85 3.28 6.04
N LYS A 62 -1.59 2.91 6.14
CA LYS A 62 -0.57 3.76 6.75
C LYS A 62 0.09 4.66 5.70
N ALA A 63 0.69 5.73 6.20
CA ALA A 63 1.53 6.63 5.43
C ALA A 63 2.94 6.06 5.28
N TYR A 64 3.47 6.07 4.06
CA TYR A 64 4.82 5.59 3.78
C TYR A 64 5.62 6.61 2.97
N ALA A 65 6.93 6.62 3.21
CA ALA A 65 7.92 7.26 2.39
C ALA A 65 8.47 6.24 1.39
N ALA A 66 8.51 6.61 0.12
CA ALA A 66 9.10 5.81 -0.95
C ALA A 66 10.08 6.68 -1.76
N SER A 67 11.10 6.05 -2.34
CA SER A 67 11.94 6.71 -3.34
C SER A 67 11.14 6.93 -4.65
N HIS A 68 11.63 7.83 -5.52
CA HIS A 68 10.97 8.09 -6.81
C HIS A 68 10.80 6.81 -7.66
N SER A 69 11.84 5.98 -7.72
CA SER A 69 11.82 4.73 -8.48
C SER A 69 10.74 3.74 -7.98
N VAL A 70 10.52 3.70 -6.67
CA VAL A 70 9.51 2.83 -6.04
C VAL A 70 8.11 3.40 -6.24
N TYR A 71 7.97 4.73 -6.26
CA TYR A 71 6.73 5.40 -6.61
C TYR A 71 6.30 5.09 -8.06
N GLU A 72 7.22 5.18 -9.02
CA GLU A 72 6.94 4.87 -10.42
C GLU A 72 6.55 3.41 -10.62
N ARG A 73 7.19 2.49 -9.90
CA ARG A 73 6.87 1.05 -9.93
C ARG A 73 5.57 0.70 -9.20
N GLY A 74 5.22 1.46 -8.17
CA GLY A 74 3.99 1.29 -7.39
C GLY A 74 4.05 0.27 -6.25
N TYR A 75 5.14 -0.49 -6.10
CA TYR A 75 5.30 -1.49 -5.04
C TYR A 75 6.77 -1.72 -4.67
N GLY A 76 7.00 -2.24 -3.47
CA GLY A 76 8.35 -2.49 -2.94
C GLY A 76 8.36 -3.25 -1.63
N SER A 77 9.55 -3.60 -1.16
CA SER A 77 9.76 -4.21 0.15
C SER A 77 9.52 -3.22 1.30
N PRO A 78 9.47 -3.69 2.56
CA PRO A 78 9.43 -2.82 3.74
C PRO A 78 10.60 -1.84 3.84
N ASP A 79 11.76 -2.19 3.29
CA ASP A 79 12.97 -1.36 3.25
C ASP A 79 12.89 -0.28 2.16
N GLU A 80 12.19 -0.57 1.05
CA GLU A 80 12.00 0.35 -0.07
C GLU A 80 10.86 1.35 0.15
N ILE A 81 9.82 0.92 0.90
CA ILE A 81 8.62 1.71 1.24
C ILE A 81 8.56 1.80 2.76
N VAL A 82 9.25 2.78 3.35
CA VAL A 82 9.41 2.87 4.81
C VAL A 82 8.17 3.51 5.44
N LEU A 83 7.69 2.92 6.53
CA LEU A 83 6.60 3.50 7.31
C LEU A 83 7.03 4.86 7.84
N LEU A 84 6.31 5.92 7.47
CA LEU A 84 6.42 7.17 8.20
C LEU A 84 5.61 6.94 9.47
N GLY A 85 6.32 6.76 10.60
CA GLY A 85 5.65 6.71 11.90
C GLY A 85 4.78 7.95 12.06
N ASP A 86 3.67 7.81 12.79
CA ASP A 86 2.88 8.95 13.26
C ASP A 86 3.74 9.79 14.20
N GLU A 87 4.66 10.60 13.66
CA GLU A 87 5.40 11.61 14.41
C GLU A 87 4.50 12.84 14.60
N GLN A 88 3.32 12.61 15.18
CA GLN A 88 2.60 13.62 15.93
C GLN A 88 3.06 13.56 17.39
N LYS A 89 4.25 14.11 17.64
CA LYS A 89 4.62 14.84 18.88
C LYS A 89 6.06 15.37 18.76
N GLN A 90 6.21 16.45 17.99
CA GLN A 90 7.14 17.51 18.34
C GLN A 90 6.32 18.67 18.93
N ALA A 91 6.53 18.92 20.23
CA ALA A 91 6.17 20.08 21.07
C ALA A 91 5.84 19.52 22.46
N SER A 92 6.53 19.82 23.57
CA SER A 92 7.64 20.71 23.87
C SER A 92 8.36 20.17 25.11
#